data_AF-A0A7K2QHG8-F1
#
_entry.id   AF-A0A7K2QHG8-F1
#
_cell.length_a   1.000
_cell.length_b   1.000
_cell.length_c   1.000
_cell.angle_alpha   90.00
_cell.angle_beta   90.00
_cell.angle_gamma   90.00
#
_symmetry.space_group_name_H-M   'P 1'
#
loop_
_entity.id
_entity.type
_entity.pdbx_description
1 polymer ?
#
loop_
_entity_poly.entity_id
_entity_poly.type
_entity_poly.pdbx_seq_one_letter_code
_entity_poly.pdbx_strand_id
1 'polypeptide(L)'
;LVRRRPEEVAAFLELGEALRRAQRSLDGGRLKDLSHQRHVVVAALARTARQLAEGEGRPVGEGVVHEVEQTLHAALADSEAAAQWSGGRLSTGLEPPVGFTGLPETAPVRPPPERPAKQKQEQQRREPEPTPEPEPSREVEQRRARAERARAEAEAAARAAELRAAEQVLAEADERVAELERQLREARTARTEARRARSAAADRARDGDRAP
;
A
#
# COMPACT_ATOMS: atom_id res chain seq x y z
N LEU A 1 20.88 2.62 7.38
CA LEU A 1 20.17 2.56 6.09
C LEU A 1 20.22 3.91 5.36
N VAL A 2 19.57 4.96 5.86
CA VAL A 2 19.52 6.30 5.24
C VAL A 2 20.89 6.85 4.82
N ARG A 3 21.88 6.80 5.73
CA ARG A 3 23.24 7.30 5.47
C ARG A 3 24.06 6.43 4.51
N ARG A 4 23.70 5.16 4.35
CA ARG A 4 24.49 4.16 3.60
C ARG A 4 23.91 3.87 2.21
N ARG A 5 22.62 4.14 1.98
CA ARG A 5 21.89 3.89 0.73
C ARG A 5 20.93 5.06 0.40
N PRO A 6 21.46 6.26 0.09
CA PRO A 6 20.63 7.45 -0.15
C PRO A 6 19.75 7.33 -1.39
N GLU A 7 20.19 6.62 -2.43
CA GLU A 7 19.39 6.44 -3.66
C GLU A 7 18.16 5.54 -3.44
N GLU A 8 18.32 4.45 -2.69
CA GLU A 8 17.19 3.56 -2.34
C GLU A 8 16.15 4.28 -1.45
N VAL A 9 16.63 5.21 -0.61
CA VAL A 9 15.79 6.07 0.23
C VAL A 9 15.04 7.10 -0.60
N ALA A 10 15.70 7.72 -1.59
CA ALA A 10 15.04 8.66 -2.51
C ALA A 10 13.91 7.97 -3.30
N ALA A 11 14.20 6.80 -3.89
CA ALA A 11 13.21 6.00 -4.62
C ALA A 11 12.02 5.58 -3.72
N PHE A 12 12.29 5.27 -2.45
CA PHE A 12 11.25 4.96 -1.47
C PHE A 12 10.36 6.17 -1.15
N LEU A 13 10.94 7.36 -1.00
CA LEU A 13 10.18 8.59 -0.76
C LEU A 13 9.31 8.96 -1.98
N GLU A 14 9.84 8.82 -3.19
CA GLU A 14 9.09 9.01 -4.44
C GLU A 14 7.90 8.06 -4.55
N LEU A 15 8.08 6.80 -4.15
CA LEU A 15 7.00 5.80 -4.09
C LEU A 15 5.90 6.21 -3.09
N GLY A 16 6.28 6.69 -1.90
CA GLY A 16 5.33 7.21 -0.91
C GLY A 16 4.53 8.39 -1.44
N GLU A 17 5.18 9.31 -2.17
CA GLU A 17 4.47 10.41 -2.81
C GLU A 17 3.52 9.94 -3.92
N ALA A 18 3.95 8.99 -4.75
CA ALA A 18 3.12 8.44 -5.82
C ALA A 18 1.87 7.77 -5.26
N LEU A 19 2.00 7.00 -4.16
CA LEU A 19 0.89 6.39 -3.44
C LEU A 19 -0.10 7.46 -2.93
N ARG A 20 0.39 8.50 -2.24
CA ARG A 20 -0.46 9.58 -1.73
C ARG A 20 -1.14 10.38 -2.86
N ARG A 21 -0.45 10.58 -3.99
CA ARG A 21 -1.05 11.21 -5.18
C ARG A 21 -2.18 10.35 -5.75
N ALA A 22 -1.95 9.04 -5.93
CA ALA A 22 -2.95 8.11 -6.43
C ALA A 22 -4.18 7.99 -5.49
N GLN A 23 -3.97 8.05 -4.17
CA GLN A 23 -5.04 8.09 -3.17
C GLN A 23 -5.88 9.38 -3.29
N ARG A 24 -5.24 10.55 -3.39
CA ARG A 24 -5.93 11.84 -3.56
C ARG A 24 -6.70 11.93 -4.88
N SER A 25 -6.18 11.31 -5.95
CA SER A 25 -6.86 11.27 -7.25
C SER A 25 -7.85 10.10 -7.39
N LEU A 26 -8.00 9.25 -6.36
CA LEU A 26 -8.83 8.04 -6.37
C LEU A 26 -8.54 7.12 -7.58
N ASP A 27 -7.27 7.03 -7.98
CA ASP A 27 -6.82 6.24 -9.14
C ASP A 27 -6.58 4.79 -8.73
N GLY A 28 -7.64 3.98 -8.75
CA GLY A 28 -7.61 2.58 -8.32
C GLY A 28 -6.62 1.71 -9.10
N GLY A 29 -6.43 1.99 -10.39
CA GLY A 29 -5.46 1.29 -11.24
C GLY A 29 -4.04 1.53 -10.77
N ARG A 30 -3.64 2.80 -10.61
CA ARG A 30 -2.32 3.13 -10.06
C ARG A 30 -2.14 2.67 -8.63
N LEU A 31 -3.18 2.69 -7.81
CA LEU A 31 -3.11 2.20 -6.43
C LEU A 31 -2.75 0.71 -6.37
N LYS A 32 -3.27 -0.10 -7.30
CA LYS A 32 -2.93 -1.52 -7.40
C LYS A 32 -1.46 -1.72 -7.75
N ASP A 33 -0.99 -1.06 -8.81
CA ASP A 33 0.39 -1.18 -9.27
C ASP A 33 1.40 -0.70 -8.21
N LEU A 34 1.13 0.46 -7.61
CA LEU A 34 1.98 1.03 -6.55
C LEU A 34 1.93 0.20 -5.26
N SER A 35 0.82 -0.49 -4.98
CA SER A 35 0.73 -1.41 -3.83
C SER A 35 1.62 -2.64 -4.02
N HIS A 36 1.74 -3.19 -5.23
CA HIS A 36 2.70 -4.27 -5.48
C HIS A 36 4.14 -3.77 -5.30
N GLN A 37 4.45 -2.61 -5.87
CA GLN A 37 5.78 -1.99 -5.75
C GLN A 37 6.15 -1.69 -4.28
N ARG A 38 5.17 -1.28 -3.45
CA ARG A 38 5.33 -1.09 -2.01
C ARG A 38 5.88 -2.31 -1.30
N HIS A 39 5.29 -3.49 -1.49
CA HIS A 39 5.72 -4.70 -0.77
C HIS A 39 7.15 -5.09 -1.17
N VAL A 40 7.48 -5.01 -2.46
CA VAL A 40 8.82 -5.33 -2.96
C VAL A 40 9.88 -4.41 -2.37
N VAL A 41 9.64 -3.10 -2.37
CA VAL A 41 10.60 -2.10 -1.87
C VAL A 41 10.76 -2.20 -0.35
N VAL A 42 9.66 -2.36 0.40
CA VAL A 42 9.72 -2.51 1.87
C VAL A 42 10.51 -3.75 2.26
N ALA A 43 10.22 -4.91 1.67
CA ALA A 43 10.95 -6.15 1.96
C ALA A 43 12.45 -6.05 1.58
N ALA A 44 12.78 -5.36 0.49
CA ALA A 44 14.17 -5.14 0.08
C ALA A 44 14.94 -4.24 1.08
N LEU A 45 14.31 -3.16 1.55
CA LEU A 45 14.90 -2.26 2.53
C LEU A 45 15.05 -2.91 3.91
N ALA A 46 14.08 -3.72 4.34
CA ALA A 46 14.15 -4.49 5.59
C ALA A 46 15.28 -5.52 5.57
N ARG A 47 15.43 -6.27 4.45
CA ARG A 47 16.57 -7.18 4.25
C ARG A 47 17.90 -6.45 4.27
N THR A 48 17.97 -5.27 3.65
CA THR A 48 19.18 -4.44 3.63
C THR A 48 19.52 -3.92 5.02
N ALA A 49 18.52 -3.52 5.80
CA ALA A 49 18.72 -3.13 7.20
C ALA A 49 19.30 -4.27 8.03
N ARG A 50 18.78 -5.49 7.87
CA ARG A 50 19.32 -6.70 8.52
C ARG A 50 20.78 -6.97 8.14
N GLN A 51 21.11 -6.94 6.85
CA GLN A 51 22.48 -7.17 6.37
C GLN A 51 23.47 -6.15 6.93
N LEU A 52 23.07 -4.88 7.03
CA LEU A 52 23.89 -3.83 7.62
C LEU A 52 24.12 -4.08 9.11
N ALA A 53 23.10 -4.51 9.85
CA ALA A 53 23.21 -4.83 11.28
C ALA A 53 24.10 -6.06 11.53
N GLU A 54 23.97 -7.11 10.69
CA GLU A 54 24.85 -8.28 10.71
C GLU A 54 26.32 -7.89 10.44
N GLY A 55 26.56 -6.98 9.47
CA GLY A 55 27.90 -6.46 9.17
C GLY A 55 28.51 -5.62 10.29
N GLU A 56 27.70 -5.07 11.20
CA GLU A 56 28.12 -4.32 12.39
C GLU A 56 28.20 -5.19 13.65
N GLY A 57 28.07 -6.53 13.50
CA GLY A 57 28.17 -7.49 14.60
C GLY A 57 26.95 -7.51 15.53
N ARG A 58 25.83 -6.92 15.09
CA ARG A 58 24.57 -6.85 15.84
C ARG A 58 23.47 -7.56 15.04
N PRO A 59 23.47 -8.91 14.98
CA PRO A 59 22.45 -9.64 14.25
C PRO A 59 21.06 -9.32 14.85
N VAL A 60 20.14 -8.91 13.99
CA VAL A 60 18.75 -8.61 14.36
C VAL A 60 17.86 -9.81 14.05
N GLY A 61 17.03 -10.19 15.02
CA GLY A 61 16.06 -11.27 14.88
C GLY A 61 14.86 -10.87 14.02
N GLU A 62 14.04 -11.86 13.65
CA GLU A 62 12.88 -11.69 12.78
C GLU A 62 11.86 -10.66 13.29
N GLY A 63 11.63 -10.59 14.61
CA GLY A 63 10.73 -9.59 15.20
C GLY A 63 11.18 -8.14 14.96
N VAL A 64 12.48 -7.87 15.03
CA VAL A 64 13.03 -6.52 14.75
C VAL A 64 12.93 -6.18 13.26
N VAL A 65 13.05 -7.18 12.38
CA VAL A 65 12.85 -6.99 10.93
C VAL A 65 11.39 -6.62 10.66
N HIS A 66 10.45 -7.29 11.32
CA HIS A 66 9.03 -6.98 11.19
C HIS A 66 8.68 -5.57 11.70
N GLU A 67 9.23 -5.14 12.84
CA GLU A 67 9.07 -3.76 13.33
C GLU A 67 9.62 -2.70 12.36
N VAL A 68 10.75 -3.01 11.69
CA VAL A 68 11.31 -2.17 10.63
C VAL A 68 10.37 -2.10 9.43
N GLU A 69 9.77 -3.22 9.01
CA GLU A 69 8.78 -3.24 7.93
C GLU A 69 7.54 -2.40 8.26
N GLN A 70 7.02 -2.52 9.48
CA GLN A 70 5.89 -1.71 9.95
C GLN A 70 6.21 -0.21 9.93
N THR A 71 7.41 0.16 10.40
CA THR A 71 7.90 1.55 10.36
C THR A 71 8.00 2.08 8.92
N LEU A 72 8.49 1.26 7.99
CA LEU A 72 8.55 1.63 6.57
C LEU A 72 7.16 1.77 5.95
N HIS A 73 6.20 0.92 6.33
CA HIS A 73 4.81 1.07 5.90
C HIS A 73 4.20 2.39 6.40
N ALA A 74 4.46 2.77 7.66
CA ALA A 74 4.03 4.06 8.21
C ALA A 74 4.64 5.25 7.44
N ALA A 75 5.95 5.19 7.13
CA ALA A 75 6.63 6.22 6.36
C ALA A 75 6.12 6.40 4.91
N LEU A 76 5.59 5.35 4.29
CA LEU A 76 4.96 5.47 2.96
C LEU A 76 3.56 6.11 3.04
N ALA A 77 2.82 5.82 4.10
CA ALA A 77 1.46 6.33 4.29
C ALA A 77 1.45 7.82 4.68
N ASP A 78 2.42 8.27 5.45
CA ASP A 78 2.47 9.62 6.01
C ASP A 78 3.77 10.35 5.65
N SER A 79 3.64 11.57 5.10
CA SER A 79 4.76 12.44 4.76
C SER A 79 5.56 12.91 5.99
N GLU A 80 4.91 13.08 7.14
CA GLU A 80 5.60 13.47 8.37
C GLU A 80 6.45 12.31 8.90
N ALA A 81 5.89 11.10 8.94
CA ALA A 81 6.63 9.87 9.24
C ALA A 81 7.82 9.67 8.27
N ALA A 82 7.65 9.96 6.98
CA ALA A 82 8.71 9.90 5.99
C ALA A 82 9.87 10.88 6.27
N ALA A 83 9.53 12.11 6.68
CA ALA A 83 10.51 13.14 7.06
C ALA A 83 11.27 12.74 8.34
N GLN A 84 10.57 12.20 9.34
CA GLN A 84 11.19 11.72 10.58
C GLN A 84 12.14 10.54 10.33
N TRP A 85 11.71 9.56 9.52
CA TRP A 85 12.52 8.40 9.15
C TRP A 85 13.77 8.78 8.35
N SER A 86 13.62 9.64 7.32
CA SER A 86 14.74 10.14 6.50
C SER A 86 15.67 11.08 7.26
N GLY A 87 15.21 11.73 8.32
CA GLY A 87 16.03 12.53 9.25
C GLY A 87 16.98 11.70 10.12
N GLY A 88 16.85 10.36 10.13
CA GLY A 88 17.82 9.45 10.73
C GLY A 88 17.78 9.37 12.26
N ARG A 89 16.65 9.69 12.90
CA ARG A 89 16.42 9.46 14.34
C ARG A 89 15.08 8.77 14.58
N LEU A 90 15.09 7.45 14.52
CA LEU A 90 14.05 6.64 15.13
C LEU A 90 14.70 5.79 16.22
N SER A 91 14.56 6.23 17.47
CA SER A 91 14.92 5.46 18.67
C SER A 91 13.84 4.46 19.07
N THR A 92 12.67 4.51 18.41
CA THR A 92 11.50 3.65 18.62
C THR A 92 10.75 3.49 17.30
N GLY A 93 10.10 2.33 17.07
CA GLY A 93 9.33 2.05 15.85
C GLY A 93 8.15 3.01 15.67
N LEU A 94 7.85 3.37 14.41
CA LEU A 94 6.65 4.13 14.07
C LEU A 94 5.51 3.15 13.84
N GLU A 95 4.46 3.25 14.66
CA GLU A 95 3.23 2.51 14.40
C GLU A 95 2.41 3.22 13.31
N PRO A 96 1.79 2.48 12.37
CA PRO A 96 0.91 3.07 11.37
C PRO A 96 -0.32 3.70 12.05
N PRO A 97 -0.82 4.85 11.57
CA PRO A 97 -2.04 5.43 12.12
C PRO A 97 -3.22 4.49 11.90
N VAL A 98 -3.72 3.92 13.00
CA VAL A 98 -5.04 3.29 13.05
C VAL A 98 -6.08 4.40 13.19
N GLY A 99 -6.79 4.71 12.12
CA GLY A 99 -7.94 5.62 12.18
C GLY A 99 -8.13 6.48 10.95
N PHE A 100 -9.27 6.28 10.28
CA PHE A 100 -9.84 7.27 9.38
C PHE A 100 -10.35 8.44 10.23
N THR A 101 -9.52 9.44 10.49
CA THR A 101 -9.96 10.72 11.07
C THR A 101 -9.29 11.88 10.33
N GLY A 102 -9.68 12.05 9.07
CA GLY A 102 -9.40 13.24 8.28
C GLY A 102 -10.66 14.08 8.12
N LEU A 103 -11.07 14.80 9.16
CA LEU A 103 -12.00 15.92 9.04
C LEU A 103 -11.49 17.06 9.94
N PRO A 104 -10.91 18.13 9.39
CA PRO A 104 -10.80 19.37 10.13
C PRO A 104 -12.18 20.02 10.27
N GLU A 105 -12.62 20.09 11.51
CA GLU A 105 -13.61 21.02 12.04
C GLU A 105 -13.17 22.46 11.72
N THR A 106 -14.00 23.21 10.99
CA THR A 106 -14.22 24.66 11.14
C THR A 106 -15.23 25.14 10.09
N ALA A 107 -16.45 25.45 10.56
CA ALA A 107 -17.39 26.30 9.83
C ALA A 107 -16.92 27.77 9.86
N PRO A 108 -17.44 28.64 8.97
CA PRO A 108 -18.50 29.50 9.48
C PRO A 108 -19.67 29.72 8.53
N VAL A 109 -20.84 29.74 9.15
CA VAL A 109 -22.14 30.22 8.66
C VAL A 109 -22.06 31.70 8.27
N ARG A 110 -22.70 32.08 7.15
CA ARG A 110 -22.94 33.49 6.80
C ARG A 110 -24.45 33.78 6.75
N PRO A 111 -24.94 34.82 7.45
CA PRO A 111 -26.37 35.16 7.57
C PRO A 111 -26.93 35.90 6.33
N PRO A 112 -28.27 35.95 6.17
CA PRO A 112 -28.94 36.52 4.99
C PRO A 112 -29.04 38.05 5.05
N PRO A 113 -29.04 38.77 3.92
CA PRO A 113 -29.42 40.18 3.90
C PRO A 113 -30.93 40.38 3.68
N GLU A 114 -31.47 41.33 4.44
CA GLU A 114 -32.81 41.87 4.38
C GLU A 114 -33.07 42.77 3.15
N ARG A 115 -34.36 43.09 2.99
CA ARG A 115 -35.08 43.69 1.85
C ARG A 115 -34.67 45.14 1.54
N PRO A 116 -35.18 45.68 0.41
CA PRO A 116 -36.13 46.78 0.60
C PRO A 116 -37.43 46.65 -0.22
N ALA A 117 -38.46 47.28 0.32
CA ALA A 117 -39.83 47.35 -0.18
C ALA A 117 -39.97 48.11 -1.52
N LYS A 118 -40.95 47.71 -2.33
CA LYS A 118 -41.76 48.63 -3.16
C LYS A 118 -43.11 48.03 -3.57
N GLN A 119 -44.14 48.76 -3.14
CA GLN A 119 -45.54 48.91 -3.54
C GLN A 119 -46.14 48.12 -4.73
N LYS A 120 -47.34 47.57 -4.43
CA LYS A 120 -48.61 47.56 -5.20
C LYS A 120 -48.55 47.44 -6.73
N GLN A 121 -49.07 46.34 -7.24
CA GLN A 121 -50.12 46.35 -8.26
C GLN A 121 -50.95 45.06 -8.22
N GLU A 122 -52.26 45.24 -8.00
CA GLU A 122 -53.30 44.25 -8.28
C GLU A 122 -53.23 43.83 -9.74
N GLN A 123 -53.12 42.53 -9.99
CA GLN A 123 -53.69 41.89 -11.17
C GLN A 123 -53.94 40.43 -10.87
N GLN A 124 -55.22 40.12 -10.61
CA GLN A 124 -55.75 38.77 -10.62
C GLN A 124 -55.44 38.10 -11.95
N ARG A 125 -54.51 37.14 -11.94
CA ARG A 125 -54.37 36.14 -12.99
C ARG A 125 -54.37 34.78 -12.30
N ARG A 126 -55.42 34.02 -12.60
CA ARG A 126 -55.70 32.67 -12.11
C ARG A 126 -54.44 31.80 -12.18
N GLU A 127 -54.00 31.31 -11.04
CA GLU A 127 -53.10 30.15 -10.95
C GLU A 127 -53.77 28.96 -11.66
N PRO A 128 -53.07 28.24 -12.56
CA PRO A 128 -53.46 26.87 -12.86
C PRO A 128 -53.20 26.02 -11.61
N GLU A 129 -54.18 25.21 -11.22
CA GLU A 129 -54.03 24.25 -10.13
C GLU A 129 -52.78 23.39 -10.30
N PRO A 130 -52.07 23.03 -9.21
CA PRO A 130 -50.99 22.07 -9.27
C PRO A 130 -51.59 20.73 -9.70
N THR A 131 -51.25 20.29 -10.90
CA THR A 131 -51.61 18.96 -11.37
C THR A 131 -50.85 17.96 -10.49
N PRO A 132 -51.51 16.98 -9.85
CA PRO A 132 -50.81 15.97 -9.07
C PRO A 132 -49.91 15.18 -10.02
N GLU A 133 -48.61 15.16 -9.74
CA GLU A 133 -47.69 14.25 -10.44
C GLU A 133 -48.23 12.83 -10.32
N PRO A 134 -48.28 12.05 -11.42
CA PRO A 134 -48.78 10.68 -11.35
C PRO A 134 -47.83 9.86 -10.48
N GLU A 135 -48.34 9.40 -9.33
CA GLU A 135 -47.65 8.44 -8.47
C GLU A 135 -47.21 7.24 -9.33
N PRO A 136 -45.91 6.86 -9.29
CA PRO A 136 -45.44 5.73 -10.09
C PRO A 136 -46.24 4.49 -9.72
N SER A 137 -46.75 3.77 -10.74
CA SER A 137 -47.53 2.56 -10.46
C SER A 137 -46.66 1.57 -9.69
N ARG A 138 -47.28 0.81 -8.78
CA ARG A 138 -46.60 -0.26 -8.00
C ARG A 138 -45.80 -1.22 -8.88
N GLU A 139 -46.17 -1.37 -10.15
CA GLU A 139 -45.48 -2.21 -11.12
C GLU A 139 -44.12 -1.61 -11.54
N VAL A 140 -44.05 -0.29 -11.73
CA VAL A 140 -42.80 0.44 -12.03
C VAL A 140 -41.83 0.35 -10.86
N GLU A 141 -42.32 0.54 -9.63
CA GLU A 141 -41.51 0.41 -8.42
C GLU A 141 -40.95 -1.02 -8.25
N GLN A 142 -41.78 -2.05 -8.46
CA GLN A 142 -41.32 -3.44 -8.40
C GLN A 142 -40.28 -3.77 -9.47
N ARG A 143 -40.46 -3.27 -10.71
CA ARG A 143 -39.46 -3.44 -11.78
C ARG A 143 -38.15 -2.75 -11.42
N ARG A 144 -38.21 -1.54 -10.85
CA ARG A 144 -37.02 -0.81 -10.39
C ARG A 144 -36.30 -1.56 -9.26
N ALA A 145 -37.03 -2.02 -8.24
CA ALA A 145 -36.46 -2.79 -7.14
C ALA A 145 -35.80 -4.10 -7.61
N ARG A 146 -36.40 -4.81 -8.58
CA ARG A 146 -35.79 -6.00 -9.20
C ARG A 146 -34.52 -5.65 -9.97
N ALA A 147 -34.53 -4.56 -10.73
CA ALA A 147 -33.35 -4.11 -11.47
C ALA A 147 -32.21 -3.70 -10.53
N GLU A 148 -32.51 -3.00 -9.43
CA GLU A 148 -31.53 -2.63 -8.41
C GLU A 148 -30.92 -3.85 -7.72
N ARG A 149 -31.74 -4.85 -7.36
CA ARG A 149 -31.25 -6.13 -6.82
C ARG A 149 -30.35 -6.87 -7.80
N ALA A 150 -30.76 -7.00 -9.05
CA ALA A 150 -29.96 -7.67 -10.08
C ALA A 150 -28.61 -6.96 -10.31
N ARG A 151 -28.57 -5.62 -10.25
CA ARG A 151 -27.32 -4.85 -10.30
C ARG A 151 -26.43 -5.12 -9.09
N ALA A 152 -27.00 -5.09 -7.88
CA ALA A 152 -26.24 -5.36 -6.66
C ALA A 152 -25.66 -6.79 -6.64
N GLU A 153 -26.43 -7.78 -7.10
CA GLU A 153 -25.97 -9.17 -7.25
C GLU A 153 -24.83 -9.29 -8.27
N ALA A 154 -24.95 -8.62 -9.43
CA ALA A 154 -23.91 -8.61 -10.44
C ALA A 154 -22.62 -7.94 -9.94
N GLU A 155 -22.72 -6.82 -9.23
CA GLU A 155 -21.57 -6.15 -8.61
C GLU A 155 -20.91 -7.02 -7.53
N ALA A 156 -21.71 -7.71 -6.71
CA ALA A 156 -21.18 -8.64 -5.71
C ALA A 156 -20.46 -9.82 -6.38
N ALA A 157 -21.02 -10.38 -7.46
CA ALA A 157 -20.39 -11.46 -8.22
C ALA A 157 -19.08 -11.02 -8.88
N ALA A 158 -19.04 -9.81 -9.44
CA ALA A 158 -17.82 -9.22 -10.01
C ALA A 158 -16.74 -9.05 -8.95
N ARG A 159 -17.06 -8.44 -7.80
CA ARG A 159 -16.12 -8.29 -6.67
C ARG A 159 -15.59 -9.64 -6.17
N ALA A 160 -16.46 -10.65 -6.08
CA ALA A 160 -16.04 -11.99 -5.67
C ALA A 160 -15.12 -12.66 -6.71
N ALA A 161 -15.35 -12.43 -8.01
CA ALA A 161 -14.48 -12.94 -9.06
C ALA A 161 -13.10 -12.25 -9.05
N GLU A 162 -13.07 -10.93 -8.84
CA GLU A 162 -11.83 -10.16 -8.68
C GLU A 162 -11.01 -10.62 -7.47
N LEU A 163 -11.68 -10.87 -6.33
CA LEU A 163 -11.02 -11.40 -5.13
C LEU A 163 -10.38 -12.77 -5.41
N ARG A 164 -11.14 -13.71 -6.01
CA ARG A 164 -10.62 -15.03 -6.35
C ARG A 164 -9.42 -14.97 -7.31
N ALA A 165 -9.47 -14.08 -8.31
CA ALA A 165 -8.35 -13.89 -9.22
C ALA A 165 -7.12 -13.32 -8.50
N ALA A 166 -7.31 -12.39 -7.57
CA ALA A 166 -6.22 -11.85 -6.75
C ALA A 166 -5.61 -12.92 -5.82
N GLU A 167 -6.44 -13.77 -5.20
CA GLU A 167 -6.00 -14.90 -4.38
C GLU A 167 -5.18 -15.91 -5.18
N GLN A 168 -5.59 -16.21 -6.42
CA GLN A 168 -4.83 -17.09 -7.31
C GLN A 168 -3.45 -16.52 -7.65
N VAL A 169 -3.38 -15.23 -8.01
CA VAL A 169 -2.10 -14.57 -8.29
C VAL A 169 -1.20 -14.55 -7.06
N LEU A 170 -1.77 -14.36 -5.86
CA LEU A 170 -1.00 -14.42 -4.61
C LEU A 170 -0.45 -15.82 -4.37
N ALA A 171 -1.27 -16.86 -4.51
CA ALA A 171 -0.83 -18.25 -4.35
C ALA A 171 0.30 -18.62 -5.32
N GLU A 172 0.19 -18.24 -6.60
CA GLU A 172 1.25 -18.46 -7.59
C GLU A 172 2.54 -17.71 -7.23
N ALA A 173 2.43 -16.49 -6.71
CA ALA A 173 3.59 -15.72 -6.26
C ALA A 173 4.27 -16.37 -5.04
N ASP A 174 3.50 -16.86 -4.07
CA ASP A 174 4.01 -17.55 -2.88
C ASP A 174 4.72 -18.86 -3.25
N GLU A 175 4.15 -19.65 -4.16
CA GLU A 175 4.81 -20.84 -4.71
C GLU A 175 6.14 -20.49 -5.39
N ARG A 176 6.17 -19.40 -6.15
CA ARG A 176 7.39 -18.93 -6.80
C ARG A 176 8.45 -18.49 -5.80
N VAL A 177 8.05 -17.82 -4.71
CA VAL A 177 8.95 -17.44 -3.61
C VAL A 177 9.53 -18.69 -2.94
N ALA A 178 8.68 -19.65 -2.56
CA ALA A 178 9.12 -20.89 -1.92
C ALA A 178 10.13 -21.67 -2.78
N GLU A 179 9.91 -21.73 -4.08
CA GLU A 179 10.83 -22.36 -5.03
C GLU A 179 12.17 -21.62 -5.12
N LEU A 180 12.15 -20.29 -5.23
CA LEU A 180 13.38 -19.49 -5.29
C LEU A 180 14.19 -19.58 -3.99
N GLU A 181 13.52 -19.67 -2.84
CA GLU A 181 14.19 -19.89 -1.56
C GLU A 181 14.85 -21.28 -1.47
N ARG A 182 14.19 -22.32 -2.00
CA ARG A 182 14.76 -23.66 -2.10
C ARG A 182 16.02 -23.65 -2.96
N GLN A 183 15.95 -23.06 -4.15
CA GLN A 183 17.09 -22.89 -5.05
C GLN A 183 18.24 -22.11 -4.39
N LEU A 184 17.92 -21.04 -3.65
CA LEU A 184 18.91 -20.26 -2.91
C LEU A 184 19.60 -21.09 -1.81
N ARG A 185 18.86 -21.91 -1.07
CA ARG A 185 19.43 -22.84 -0.07
C ARG A 185 20.36 -23.84 -0.72
N GLU A 186 19.92 -24.48 -1.82
CA GLU A 186 20.73 -25.44 -2.59
C GLU A 186 22.02 -24.79 -3.11
N ALA A 187 21.93 -23.61 -3.73
CA ALA A 187 23.09 -22.88 -4.23
C ALA A 187 24.07 -22.48 -3.12
N ARG A 188 23.58 -22.12 -1.93
CA ARG A 188 24.42 -21.81 -0.76
C ARG A 188 25.17 -23.04 -0.24
N THR A 189 24.51 -24.19 -0.22
CA THR A 189 25.14 -25.48 0.14
C THR A 189 26.23 -25.83 -0.87
N ALA A 190 25.91 -25.82 -2.17
CA ALA A 190 26.87 -26.09 -3.24
C ALA A 190 28.09 -25.15 -3.19
N ARG A 191 27.86 -23.85 -2.95
CA ARG A 191 28.95 -22.87 -2.77
C ARG A 191 29.85 -23.22 -1.58
N THR A 192 29.28 -23.69 -0.47
CA THR A 192 30.02 -24.05 0.73
C THR A 192 30.86 -25.30 0.50
N GLU A 193 30.30 -26.31 -0.16
CA GLU A 193 31.01 -27.52 -0.56
C GLU A 193 32.16 -27.22 -1.53
N ALA A 194 31.91 -26.41 -2.56
CA ALA A 194 32.93 -25.98 -3.51
C ALA A 194 34.09 -25.24 -2.81
N ARG A 195 33.79 -24.39 -1.81
CA ARG A 195 34.81 -23.71 -1.00
C ARG A 195 35.66 -24.70 -0.18
N ARG A 196 35.01 -25.70 0.44
CA ARG A 196 35.72 -26.76 1.18
C ARG A 196 36.61 -27.59 0.26
N ALA A 197 36.09 -28.01 -0.89
CA ALA A 197 36.85 -28.75 -1.90
C ALA A 197 38.06 -27.95 -2.40
N ARG A 198 37.89 -26.65 -2.68
CA ARG A 198 38.98 -25.75 -3.05
C ARG A 198 40.04 -25.65 -1.96
N SER A 199 39.64 -25.52 -0.70
CA SER A 199 40.59 -25.47 0.43
C SER A 199 41.40 -26.76 0.53
N ALA A 200 40.73 -27.92 0.52
CA ALA A 200 41.38 -29.21 0.59
C ALA A 200 42.35 -29.46 -0.59
N ALA A 201 41.98 -29.01 -1.79
CA ALA A 201 42.87 -29.06 -2.96
C ALA A 201 44.11 -28.16 -2.79
N ALA A 202 43.92 -26.96 -2.25
CA ALA A 202 45.04 -26.04 -1.98
C ALA A 202 45.98 -26.58 -0.90
N ASP A 203 45.45 -27.23 0.14
CA ASP A 203 46.26 -27.82 1.21
C ASP A 203 47.09 -29.00 0.67
N ARG A 204 46.48 -29.90 -0.12
CA ARG A 204 47.22 -31.00 -0.78
C ARG A 204 48.33 -30.52 -1.71
N ALA A 205 48.11 -29.43 -2.45
CA ALA A 205 49.14 -28.86 -3.31
C ALA A 205 50.35 -28.35 -2.50
N ARG A 206 50.11 -27.65 -1.39
CA ARG A 206 51.18 -27.17 -0.50
C ARG A 206 51.96 -28.29 0.16
N ASP A 207 51.28 -29.37 0.55
CA ASP A 207 51.94 -30.54 1.16
C ASP A 207 52.79 -31.29 0.13
N GLY A 208 52.33 -31.37 -1.13
CA GLY A 208 53.11 -31.93 -2.24
C GLY A 208 54.38 -31.15 -2.54
N ASP A 209 54.32 -29.81 -2.51
CA ASP A 209 55.48 -28.93 -2.72
C ASP A 209 56.50 -28.97 -1.56
N ARG A 210 56.10 -29.51 -0.39
CA ARG A 210 56.95 -29.63 0.81
C ARG A 210 57.63 -30.99 0.98
N ALA A 211 57.28 -31.98 0.16
CA ALA A 211 57.94 -33.28 0.20
C ALA A 211 59.33 -33.18 -0.48
N PRO A 212 60.43 -33.59 0.20
CA PRO A 212 61.80 -33.46 -0.28
C PRO A 212 62.17 -34.43 -1.41
#